data_AF-A0A1U7YLZ6-F1
#
_entry.id   AF-A0A1U7YLZ6-F1
#
_cell.length_a   1.000
_cell.length_b   1.000
_cell.length_c   1.000
_cell.angle_alpha   90.00
_cell.angle_beta   90.00
_cell.angle_gamma   90.00
#
_symmetry.space_group_name_H-M   'P 1'
#
loop_
_entity.id
_entity.type
_entity.pdbx_description
1 polymer ?
#
loop_
_entity_poly.entity_id
_entity_poly.type
_entity_poly.pdbx_seq_one_letter_code
_entity_poly.pdbx_strand_id
1 'polypeptide(L)'
;MTRPVKQSPISRKPALVRLLCVAALFSIILLAIQSSFFTGSWNAVNISREEIRILSDFQSNLQQCVANRGLGLTAHIIDHCNVILKFPEGTNSTWYNEQFKIFEPLEYKYDVCEAILLWEQYRNMTTVLTREYLDSRPDGWFDYAAKRIAQLGADKCYNQTLCEEHLNLILPAKPPFHPRQFRKCAVVGNSGDLLKTQFGEEIDSHDAVIRDNEAPVNEKYAKHVGLKRDFRLVVRGAARNMIKILNGSDDEVLIIKSVIHRDFNAMIKKIRNPVYLFQGIVLRRGAKGTGMKSIELALSMCDVVDIYGFTVDPGYTEWTRYFSTPRKGHNPLQGRAYYQLLECLGVIRIHSPMRAKRKQDWSDVPSREMINSAHRAALRLKKKQAGQEGVLGQFVNCKVWGKSGPYGTGPTSGSEDMTDIRKSSNYNRWEVMPFESLREEARNHYIQMEGVSLYKMDGNKLDDLVCVKSEA
;
A
#
# COMPACT_ATOMS: atom_id res chain seq x y z
N MET A 1 67.86 -4.64 -72.55
CA MET A 1 67.03 -3.65 -71.84
C MET A 1 67.14 -3.90 -70.34
N THR A 2 67.72 -2.92 -69.65
CA THR A 2 67.62 -2.60 -68.21
C THR A 2 67.72 -3.71 -67.15
N ARG A 3 68.89 -3.75 -66.48
CA ARG A 3 69.13 -4.31 -65.13
C ARG A 3 68.21 -3.64 -64.08
N PRO A 4 67.78 -4.36 -63.03
CA PRO A 4 66.96 -3.80 -61.97
C PRO A 4 67.79 -3.06 -60.92
N VAL A 5 67.26 -1.91 -60.50
CA VAL A 5 67.74 -1.08 -59.38
C VAL A 5 67.27 -1.69 -58.07
N LYS A 6 68.20 -1.94 -57.14
CA LYS A 6 67.89 -2.27 -55.73
C LYS A 6 67.26 -1.04 -55.05
N GLN A 7 66.01 -1.18 -54.60
CA GLN A 7 65.41 -0.32 -53.59
C GLN A 7 65.34 -1.07 -52.26
N SER A 8 65.90 -0.47 -51.21
CA SER A 8 65.73 -0.88 -49.81
C SER A 8 64.54 -0.13 -49.19
N PRO A 9 63.55 -0.82 -48.58
CA PRO A 9 62.56 -0.16 -47.75
C PRO A 9 62.77 -0.50 -46.26
N ILE A 10 63.29 0.49 -45.53
CA ILE A 10 62.68 1.14 -44.37
C ILE A 10 62.01 0.21 -43.34
N SER A 11 62.71 0.06 -42.20
CA SER A 11 62.24 -0.45 -40.92
C SER A 11 60.93 0.21 -40.47
N ARG A 12 59.80 -0.49 -40.62
CA ARG A 12 58.52 -0.17 -39.96
C ARG A 12 58.29 -1.09 -38.76
N LYS A 13 59.04 -0.87 -37.68
CA LYS A 13 58.71 -1.45 -36.36
C LYS A 13 58.82 -0.46 -35.16
N PRO A 14 58.16 0.72 -35.18
CA PRO A 14 57.91 1.43 -33.92
C PRO A 14 56.43 1.72 -33.62
N ALA A 15 55.51 1.59 -34.58
CA ALA A 15 54.11 1.99 -34.37
C ALA A 15 53.29 0.95 -33.58
N LEU A 16 53.47 -0.34 -33.86
CA LEU A 16 52.70 -1.42 -33.21
C LEU A 16 53.03 -1.53 -31.71
N VAL A 17 54.31 -1.40 -31.37
CA VAL A 17 54.77 -1.45 -29.96
C VAL A 17 54.24 -0.25 -29.19
N ARG A 18 54.23 0.95 -29.79
CA ARG A 18 53.65 2.14 -29.16
C ARG A 18 52.14 2.00 -28.95
N LEU A 19 51.41 1.43 -29.92
CA LEU A 19 49.98 1.16 -29.79
C LEU A 19 49.66 0.15 -28.68
N LEU A 20 50.45 -0.93 -28.57
CA LEU A 20 50.29 -1.91 -27.49
C LEU A 20 50.60 -1.32 -26.12
N CYS A 21 51.64 -0.48 -26.00
CA CYS A 21 51.95 0.20 -24.74
C CYS A 21 50.86 1.20 -24.35
N VAL A 22 50.31 1.95 -25.31
CA VAL A 22 49.19 2.88 -25.04
C VAL A 22 47.94 2.11 -24.62
N ALA A 23 47.61 0.99 -25.28
CA ALA A 23 46.47 0.15 -24.91
C ALA A 23 46.63 -0.48 -23.52
N ALA A 24 47.84 -0.90 -23.14
CA ALA A 24 48.14 -1.43 -21.82
C ALA A 24 48.02 -0.33 -20.74
N LEU A 25 48.56 0.86 -20.99
CA LEU A 25 48.41 2.02 -20.10
C LEU A 25 46.94 2.42 -19.95
N PHE A 26 46.18 2.46 -21.04
CA PHE A 26 44.74 2.76 -20.98
C PHE A 26 43.96 1.71 -20.20
N SER A 27 44.34 0.44 -20.30
CA SER A 27 43.72 -0.66 -19.54
C SER A 27 44.04 -0.57 -18.05
N ILE A 28 45.27 -0.21 -17.69
CA ILE A 28 45.69 0.01 -16.30
C ILE A 28 44.97 1.23 -15.72
N ILE A 29 44.83 2.31 -16.50
CA ILE A 29 44.09 3.50 -16.09
C ILE A 29 42.59 3.17 -15.94
N LEU A 30 41.99 2.39 -16.84
CA LEU A 30 40.62 1.91 -16.71
C LEU A 30 40.42 1.03 -15.47
N LEU A 31 41.38 0.17 -15.13
CA LEU A 31 41.36 -0.63 -13.91
C LEU A 31 41.60 0.23 -12.65
N ALA A 32 42.42 1.27 -12.71
CA ALA A 32 42.64 2.23 -11.63
C ALA A 32 41.41 3.14 -11.41
N ILE A 33 40.73 3.53 -12.48
CA ILE A 33 39.46 4.26 -12.47
C ILE A 33 38.36 3.33 -11.97
N GLN A 34 38.21 2.12 -12.49
CA GLN A 34 37.24 1.16 -11.94
C GLN A 34 37.53 0.86 -10.47
N SER A 35 38.76 0.63 -10.06
CA SER A 35 39.05 0.41 -8.63
C SER A 35 38.79 1.65 -7.78
N SER A 36 39.07 2.88 -8.24
CA SER A 36 38.75 4.10 -7.48
C SER A 36 37.26 4.49 -7.47
N PHE A 37 36.50 4.14 -8.52
CA PHE A 37 35.04 4.30 -8.58
C PHE A 37 34.29 3.14 -7.89
N PHE A 38 34.90 1.95 -7.75
CA PHE A 38 34.35 0.81 -7.01
C PHE A 38 34.87 0.69 -5.57
N THR A 39 35.89 1.47 -5.18
CA THR A 39 36.13 1.85 -3.79
C THR A 39 35.26 3.06 -3.43
N GLY A 40 33.97 3.00 -3.74
CA GLY A 40 33.01 3.70 -2.90
C GLY A 40 33.24 3.16 -1.49
N SER A 41 33.49 4.06 -0.53
CA SER A 41 33.63 3.70 0.87
C SER A 41 32.48 2.79 1.27
N TRP A 42 32.71 1.49 1.30
CA TRP A 42 31.91 0.59 2.12
C TRP A 42 32.28 0.98 3.54
N ASN A 43 31.69 2.07 4.04
CA ASN A 43 31.57 2.27 5.46
C ASN A 43 30.87 1.01 5.93
N ALA A 44 31.64 0.06 6.48
CA ALA A 44 31.08 -1.11 7.11
C ALA A 44 30.16 -0.58 8.19
N VAL A 45 28.86 -0.55 7.89
CA VAL A 45 27.85 -0.06 8.82
C VAL A 45 28.04 -0.91 10.08
N ASN A 46 28.33 -0.27 11.21
CA ASN A 46 28.51 -0.97 12.48
C ASN A 46 27.13 -1.42 12.98
N ILE A 47 26.59 -2.46 12.33
CA ILE A 47 25.31 -3.05 12.66
C ILE A 47 25.52 -3.86 13.93
N SER A 48 24.66 -3.67 14.92
CA SER A 48 24.81 -4.43 16.16
C SER A 48 24.49 -5.91 15.88
N ARG A 49 25.26 -6.82 16.49
CA ARG A 49 24.98 -8.27 16.38
C ARG A 49 23.54 -8.61 16.81
N GLU A 50 22.99 -7.83 17.73
CA GLU A 50 21.61 -7.99 18.21
C GLU A 50 20.57 -7.60 17.15
N GLU A 51 20.78 -6.49 16.43
CA GLU A 51 19.88 -6.07 15.34
C GLU A 51 19.83 -7.13 14.23
N ILE A 52 21.00 -7.68 13.86
CA ILE A 52 21.08 -8.75 12.86
C ILE A 52 20.32 -9.99 13.36
N ARG A 53 20.52 -10.39 14.62
CA ARG A 53 19.84 -11.55 15.21
C ARG A 53 18.33 -11.40 15.16
N ILE A 54 17.80 -10.26 15.60
CA ILE A 54 16.35 -9.98 15.59
C ILE A 54 15.78 -10.10 14.17
N LEU A 55 16.47 -9.54 13.17
CA LEU A 55 16.02 -9.58 11.77
C LEU A 55 16.13 -10.99 11.17
N SER A 56 17.17 -11.74 11.51
CA SER A 56 17.34 -13.15 11.11
C SER A 56 16.26 -14.05 11.72
N ASP A 57 15.94 -13.88 13.00
CA ASP A 57 14.88 -14.62 13.68
C ASP A 57 13.51 -14.32 13.04
N PHE A 58 13.25 -13.05 12.73
CA PHE A 58 12.03 -12.63 12.03
C PHE A 58 11.90 -13.25 10.63
N GLN A 59 12.99 -13.28 9.85
CA GLN A 59 12.97 -13.94 8.54
C GLN A 59 12.86 -15.46 8.61
N SER A 60 13.41 -16.08 9.65
CA SER A 60 13.25 -17.52 9.88
C SER A 60 11.79 -17.86 10.17
N ASN A 61 11.10 -17.04 10.97
CA ASN A 61 9.65 -17.18 11.18
C ASN A 61 8.87 -16.98 9.87
N LEU A 62 9.21 -15.96 9.07
CA LEU A 62 8.62 -15.76 7.74
C LEU A 62 8.80 -16.99 6.84
N GLN A 63 10.00 -17.57 6.82
CA GLN A 63 10.28 -18.76 6.02
C GLN A 63 9.42 -19.96 6.45
N GLN A 64 9.30 -20.19 7.76
CA GLN A 64 8.43 -21.24 8.30
C GLN A 64 6.96 -21.00 7.97
N CYS A 65 6.48 -19.76 8.13
CA CYS A 65 5.12 -19.39 7.75
C CYS A 65 4.84 -19.65 6.26
N VAL A 66 5.77 -19.27 5.37
CA VAL A 66 5.61 -19.51 3.94
C VAL A 66 5.58 -21.01 3.63
N ALA A 67 6.42 -21.82 4.28
CA ALA A 67 6.40 -23.27 4.11
C ALA A 67 5.05 -23.88 4.53
N ASN A 68 4.47 -23.43 5.64
CA ASN A 68 3.23 -23.98 6.20
C ASN A 68 1.97 -23.48 5.46
N ARG A 69 1.95 -22.20 5.08
CA ARG A 69 0.75 -21.49 4.58
C ARG A 69 0.81 -21.15 3.09
N GLY A 70 1.99 -21.18 2.47
CA GLY A 70 2.27 -20.73 1.10
C GLY A 70 1.63 -21.55 -0.02
N LEU A 71 0.98 -22.67 0.30
CA LEU A 71 0.38 -23.60 -0.67
C LEU A 71 1.39 -23.98 -1.78
N GLY A 72 2.60 -24.34 -1.37
CA GLY A 72 3.71 -24.73 -2.23
C GLY A 72 4.76 -23.64 -2.50
N LEU A 73 4.50 -22.38 -2.13
CA LEU A 73 5.55 -21.36 -2.15
C LEU A 73 6.68 -21.71 -1.15
N THR A 74 7.93 -21.38 -1.51
CA THR A 74 9.08 -21.45 -0.61
C THR A 74 9.70 -20.07 -0.44
N ALA A 75 10.40 -19.86 0.68
CA ALA A 75 11.12 -18.62 0.98
C ALA A 75 12.62 -18.88 1.13
N HIS A 76 13.43 -18.16 0.36
CA HIS A 76 14.88 -18.27 0.34
C HIS A 76 15.48 -16.98 0.91
N ILE A 77 16.04 -17.06 2.11
CA ILE A 77 16.69 -15.93 2.80
C ILE A 77 18.02 -15.64 2.10
N ILE A 78 18.25 -14.38 1.72
CA ILE A 78 19.45 -13.92 1.00
C ILE A 78 20.40 -13.20 1.96
N ASP A 79 19.86 -12.31 2.78
CA ASP A 79 20.57 -11.59 3.83
C ASP A 79 19.60 -11.24 4.96
N HIS A 80 19.96 -10.33 5.88
CA HIS A 80 19.13 -9.94 7.03
C HIS A 80 17.89 -9.10 6.69
N CYS A 81 17.70 -8.67 5.43
CA CYS A 81 16.49 -7.97 4.99
C CYS A 81 15.87 -8.56 3.71
N ASN A 82 16.61 -9.33 2.91
CA ASN A 82 16.15 -9.76 1.59
C ASN A 82 15.76 -11.23 1.57
N VAL A 83 14.58 -11.50 1.00
CA VAL A 83 14.05 -12.85 0.77
C VAL A 83 13.58 -13.00 -0.68
N ILE A 84 13.67 -14.20 -1.24
CA ILE A 84 13.06 -14.57 -2.51
C ILE A 84 11.95 -15.58 -2.25
N LEU A 85 10.72 -15.25 -2.66
CA LEU A 85 9.64 -16.22 -2.70
C LEU A 85 9.63 -16.93 -4.06
N LYS A 86 9.62 -18.25 -4.03
CA LYS A 86 9.65 -19.10 -5.24
C LYS A 86 8.41 -19.96 -5.35
N PHE A 87 7.89 -20.08 -6.57
CA PHE A 87 6.82 -21.01 -6.90
C PHE A 87 7.34 -22.45 -7.06
N PRO A 88 6.49 -23.47 -6.83
CA PRO A 88 6.86 -24.87 -7.05
C PRO A 88 7.39 -25.12 -8.46
N GLU A 89 8.32 -26.07 -8.57
CA GLU A 89 8.73 -26.62 -9.87
C GLU A 89 7.50 -27.16 -10.62
N GLY A 90 7.43 -26.90 -11.93
CA GLY A 90 6.27 -27.24 -12.76
C GLY A 90 5.13 -26.21 -12.75
N THR A 91 5.24 -25.12 -11.99
CA THR A 91 4.29 -24.00 -12.11
C THR A 91 4.36 -23.40 -13.52
N ASN A 92 3.24 -23.44 -14.25
CA ASN A 92 3.16 -22.87 -15.59
C ASN A 92 2.80 -21.38 -15.51
N SER A 93 3.72 -20.50 -15.93
CA SER A 93 3.42 -19.07 -16.09
C SER A 93 2.73 -18.85 -17.43
N THR A 94 1.39 -18.81 -17.41
CA THR A 94 0.58 -18.70 -18.62
C THR A 94 0.30 -17.27 -19.05
N TRP A 95 0.66 -16.27 -18.23
CA TRP A 95 0.36 -14.87 -18.51
C TRP A 95 1.57 -14.16 -19.11
N TYR A 96 1.38 -13.69 -20.35
CA TYR A 96 2.35 -12.91 -21.09
C TYR A 96 2.07 -11.41 -20.92
N ASN A 97 3.06 -10.68 -20.40
CA ASN A 97 2.98 -9.24 -20.29
C ASN A 97 3.25 -8.60 -21.66
N GLU A 98 2.22 -8.09 -22.32
CA GLU A 98 2.36 -7.46 -23.65
C GLU A 98 3.25 -6.21 -23.67
N GLN A 99 3.33 -5.47 -22.56
CA GLN A 99 4.14 -4.25 -22.48
C GLN A 99 5.64 -4.58 -22.37
N PHE A 100 6.00 -5.60 -21.59
CA PHE A 100 7.39 -5.96 -21.33
C PHE A 100 7.87 -7.17 -22.13
N LYS A 101 6.97 -7.80 -22.88
CA LYS A 101 7.25 -8.97 -23.72
C LYS A 101 7.86 -10.16 -22.96
N ILE A 102 7.45 -10.32 -21.70
CA ILE A 102 7.90 -11.39 -20.80
C ILE A 102 6.72 -12.07 -20.11
N PHE A 103 6.87 -13.35 -19.78
CA PHE A 103 5.94 -14.05 -18.89
C PHE A 103 6.12 -13.57 -17.45
N GLU A 104 5.07 -13.71 -16.64
CA GLU A 104 5.18 -13.46 -15.19
C GLU A 104 6.28 -14.34 -14.58
N PRO A 105 7.20 -13.79 -13.77
CA PRO A 105 8.28 -14.58 -13.18
C PRO A 105 7.74 -15.56 -12.13
N LEU A 106 8.49 -16.62 -11.88
CA LEU A 106 8.19 -17.62 -10.85
C LEU A 106 8.94 -17.37 -9.54
N GLU A 107 9.69 -16.27 -9.46
CA GLU A 107 10.43 -15.85 -8.30
C GLU A 107 10.25 -14.36 -8.07
N TYR A 108 10.02 -13.96 -6.81
CA TYR A 108 9.81 -12.57 -6.43
C TYR A 108 10.71 -12.22 -5.26
N LYS A 109 11.60 -11.24 -5.46
CA LYS A 109 12.48 -10.70 -4.42
C LYS A 109 11.75 -9.62 -3.62
N TYR A 110 11.87 -9.68 -2.30
CA TYR A 110 11.32 -8.71 -1.37
C TYR A 110 12.35 -8.24 -0.36
N ASP A 111 12.26 -6.96 0.00
CA ASP A 111 12.94 -6.37 1.14
C ASP A 111 11.96 -6.36 2.32
N VAL A 112 12.18 -7.28 3.26
CA VAL A 112 11.39 -7.49 4.47
C VAL A 112 11.52 -6.30 5.43
N CYS A 113 12.70 -5.70 5.51
CA CYS A 113 12.94 -4.53 6.35
C CYS A 113 12.18 -3.30 5.82
N GLU A 114 12.21 -3.06 4.50
CA GLU A 114 11.40 -2.00 3.90
C GLU A 114 9.90 -2.27 4.05
N ALA A 115 9.48 -3.54 3.88
CA ALA A 115 8.08 -3.92 4.00
C ALA A 115 7.53 -3.71 5.42
N ILE A 116 8.23 -4.15 6.47
CA ILE A 116 7.77 -3.97 7.85
C ILE A 116 7.72 -2.49 8.25
N LEU A 117 8.72 -1.70 7.83
CA LEU A 117 8.73 -0.25 8.06
C LEU A 117 7.54 0.43 7.36
N LEU A 118 7.25 0.01 6.13
CA LEU A 118 6.12 0.55 5.36
C LEU A 118 4.78 0.24 6.03
N TRP A 119 4.49 -1.02 6.32
CA TRP A 119 3.19 -1.45 6.80
C TRP A 119 2.90 -1.01 8.23
N GLU A 120 3.93 -0.92 9.09
CA GLU A 120 3.77 -0.36 10.43
C GLU A 120 3.55 1.15 10.40
N GLN A 121 4.15 1.87 9.44
CA GLN A 121 3.83 3.27 9.23
C GLN A 121 2.37 3.46 8.77
N TYR A 122 1.84 2.56 7.95
CA TYR A 122 0.44 2.59 7.51
C TYR A 122 -0.56 2.45 8.64
N ARG A 123 -0.26 1.62 9.64
CA ARG A 123 -1.13 1.44 10.81
C ARG A 123 -1.29 2.70 11.65
N ASN A 124 -0.40 3.69 11.48
CA ASN A 124 -0.40 4.94 12.23
C ASN A 124 -0.80 6.16 11.38
N MET A 125 -1.21 5.97 10.11
CA MET A 125 -1.56 7.07 9.20
C MET A 125 -3.04 7.05 8.84
N THR A 126 -3.56 8.20 8.42
CA THR A 126 -4.87 8.27 7.76
C THR A 126 -4.73 8.06 6.25
N THR A 127 -5.77 7.47 5.65
CA THR A 127 -5.85 7.21 4.20
C THR A 127 -6.91 8.06 3.51
N VAL A 128 -7.64 8.89 4.25
CA VAL A 128 -8.64 9.83 3.74
C VAL A 128 -7.99 11.19 3.51
N LEU A 129 -8.25 11.78 2.36
CA LEU A 129 -7.85 13.16 2.07
C LEU A 129 -8.67 14.12 2.92
N THR A 130 -8.00 15.01 3.66
CA THR A 130 -8.61 16.00 4.54
C THR A 130 -8.19 17.42 4.15
N ARG A 131 -8.94 18.42 4.64
CA ARG A 131 -8.58 19.84 4.50
C ARG A 131 -7.28 20.15 5.24
N GLU A 132 -7.14 19.67 6.49
CA GLU A 132 -5.92 19.94 7.28
C GLU A 132 -4.64 19.44 6.59
N TYR A 133 -4.73 18.37 5.80
CA TYR A 133 -3.63 17.91 4.97
C TYR A 133 -3.31 18.87 3.82
N LEU A 134 -4.32 19.36 3.10
CA LEU A 134 -4.13 20.32 2.00
C LEU A 134 -3.55 21.65 2.49
N ASP A 135 -3.95 22.10 3.68
CA ASP A 135 -3.42 23.33 4.28
C ASP A 135 -1.97 23.17 4.75
N SER A 136 -1.65 22.00 5.31
CA SER A 136 -0.33 21.73 5.89
C SER A 136 0.71 21.38 4.82
N ARG A 137 0.27 20.79 3.71
CA ARG A 137 1.15 20.32 2.64
C ARG A 137 1.66 21.50 1.79
N PRO A 138 2.97 21.58 1.48
CA PRO A 138 3.50 22.52 0.49
C PRO A 138 2.81 22.34 -0.86
N ASP A 139 2.29 23.44 -1.40
CA ASP A 139 1.49 23.46 -2.62
C ASP A 139 0.28 22.51 -2.58
N GLY A 140 -0.26 22.23 -1.39
CA GLY A 140 -1.37 21.31 -1.18
C GLY A 140 -2.62 21.76 -1.94
N TRP A 141 -3.06 23.00 -1.76
CA TRP A 141 -4.14 23.57 -2.57
C TRP A 141 -3.72 23.81 -4.02
N PHE A 142 -2.53 24.37 -4.25
CA PHE A 142 -2.13 24.82 -5.57
C PHE A 142 -1.91 23.67 -6.58
N ASP A 143 -1.17 22.63 -6.22
CA ASP A 143 -0.82 21.50 -7.11
C ASP A 143 -1.59 20.22 -6.75
N TYR A 144 -1.62 19.84 -5.47
CA TYR A 144 -2.20 18.55 -5.10
C TYR A 144 -3.73 18.51 -5.25
N ALA A 145 -4.45 19.55 -4.80
CA ALA A 145 -5.90 19.61 -4.95
C ALA A 145 -6.31 19.60 -6.44
N ALA A 146 -5.56 20.27 -7.32
CA ALA A 146 -5.78 20.25 -8.76
C ALA A 146 -5.74 18.82 -9.33
N LYS A 147 -4.80 17.98 -8.88
CA LYS A 147 -4.72 16.55 -9.27
C LYS A 147 -5.93 15.73 -8.83
N ARG A 148 -6.75 16.24 -7.91
CA ARG A 148 -7.99 15.59 -7.42
C ARG A 148 -9.25 16.09 -8.12
N ILE A 149 -9.16 17.12 -8.96
CA ILE A 149 -10.30 17.73 -9.67
C ILE A 149 -10.10 17.54 -11.19
N ALA A 150 -11.08 16.94 -11.87
CA ALA A 150 -10.93 16.56 -13.28
C ALA A 150 -11.16 17.73 -14.27
N GLN A 151 -11.89 18.77 -13.86
CA GLN A 151 -12.64 19.63 -14.79
C GLN A 151 -12.13 21.06 -14.93
N LEU A 152 -11.05 21.46 -14.24
CA LEU A 152 -10.65 22.87 -14.25
C LEU A 152 -9.98 23.31 -15.56
N GLY A 153 -9.55 22.38 -16.42
CA GLY A 153 -8.72 22.72 -17.60
C GLY A 153 -7.34 23.29 -17.24
N ALA A 154 -7.15 23.70 -15.99
CA ALA A 154 -5.91 24.10 -15.37
C ALA A 154 -5.23 22.90 -14.73
N ASP A 155 -3.91 22.84 -14.90
CA ASP A 155 -3.00 21.94 -14.20
C ASP A 155 -2.87 22.27 -12.71
N LYS A 156 -3.34 23.46 -12.30
CA LYS A 156 -3.19 24.01 -10.94
C LYS A 156 -4.44 24.78 -10.48
N CYS A 157 -4.59 24.89 -9.16
CA CYS A 157 -5.62 25.70 -8.51
C CYS A 157 -5.17 27.15 -8.33
N TYR A 158 -5.12 27.93 -9.42
CA TYR A 158 -4.83 29.37 -9.34
C TYR A 158 -5.89 30.15 -8.55
N ASN A 159 -7.15 29.69 -8.58
CA ASN A 159 -8.23 30.19 -7.75
C ASN A 159 -8.56 29.12 -6.69
N GLN A 160 -8.07 29.32 -5.47
CA GLN A 160 -8.27 28.38 -4.37
C GLN A 160 -9.75 28.22 -4.03
N THR A 161 -10.52 29.31 -3.97
CA THR A 161 -11.96 29.29 -3.65
C THR A 161 -12.74 28.36 -4.58
N LEU A 162 -12.45 28.41 -5.88
CA LEU A 162 -13.09 27.51 -6.85
C LEU A 162 -12.73 26.04 -6.60
N CYS A 163 -11.47 25.74 -6.28
CA CYS A 163 -11.06 24.37 -5.94
C CYS A 163 -11.68 23.88 -4.63
N GLU A 164 -11.84 24.77 -3.65
CA GLU A 164 -12.54 24.48 -2.40
C GLU A 164 -14.01 24.12 -2.66
N GLU A 165 -14.75 24.92 -3.42
CA GLU A 165 -16.15 24.61 -3.79
C GLU A 165 -16.31 23.22 -4.41
N HIS A 166 -15.33 22.80 -5.20
CA HIS A 166 -15.30 21.49 -5.82
C HIS A 166 -15.06 20.35 -4.83
N LEU A 167 -14.23 20.55 -3.81
CA LEU A 167 -13.81 19.51 -2.86
C LEU A 167 -14.62 19.49 -1.56
N ASN A 168 -15.16 20.61 -1.09
CA ASN A 168 -15.81 20.77 0.22
C ASN A 168 -16.91 19.73 0.50
N LEU A 169 -17.60 19.26 -0.55
CA LEU A 169 -18.64 18.24 -0.43
C LEU A 169 -18.13 16.89 0.13
N ILE A 170 -16.85 16.57 -0.01
CA ILE A 170 -16.24 15.28 0.34
C ILE A 170 -14.89 15.39 1.05
N LEU A 171 -14.52 16.61 1.43
CA LEU A 171 -13.24 16.94 2.06
C LEU A 171 -13.50 17.25 3.55
N PRO A 172 -13.36 16.27 4.45
CA PRO A 172 -13.52 16.51 5.87
C PRO A 172 -12.41 17.41 6.41
N ALA A 173 -12.71 18.16 7.46
CA ALA A 173 -11.74 19.02 8.13
C ALA A 173 -10.55 18.21 8.69
N LYS A 174 -10.86 17.12 9.41
CA LYS A 174 -9.93 16.21 10.11
C LYS A 174 -10.17 14.76 9.67
N PRO A 175 -9.28 13.80 9.99
CA PRO A 175 -9.51 12.39 9.67
C PRO A 175 -10.83 11.90 10.26
N PRO A 176 -11.74 11.31 9.47
CA PRO A 176 -13.01 10.80 9.97
C PRO A 176 -12.89 9.47 10.71
N PHE A 177 -11.71 8.83 10.67
CA PHE A 177 -11.43 7.54 11.32
C PHE A 177 -10.10 7.59 12.04
N HIS A 178 -9.99 6.81 13.11
CA HIS A 178 -8.80 6.75 13.95
C HIS A 178 -8.05 5.42 13.76
N PRO A 179 -6.70 5.43 13.85
CA PRO A 179 -5.95 4.20 14.00
C PRO A 179 -6.47 3.33 15.14
N ARG A 180 -6.56 2.02 14.91
CA ARG A 180 -7.03 1.01 15.88
C ARG A 180 -8.47 1.19 16.37
N GLN A 181 -9.27 2.00 15.68
CA GLN A 181 -10.70 2.18 15.97
C GLN A 181 -11.46 0.85 16.01
N PHE A 182 -11.09 -0.10 15.16
CA PHE A 182 -11.69 -1.44 15.09
C PHE A 182 -10.67 -2.52 15.49
N ARG A 183 -11.12 -3.57 16.17
CA ARG A 183 -10.22 -4.67 16.56
C ARG A 183 -10.00 -5.60 15.39
N LYS A 184 -11.08 -6.03 14.74
CA LYS A 184 -11.05 -7.01 13.65
C LYS A 184 -11.86 -6.51 12.47
N CYS A 185 -11.25 -6.44 11.30
CA CYS A 185 -11.91 -6.02 10.07
C CYS A 185 -11.82 -7.09 8.98
N ALA A 186 -12.90 -7.24 8.22
CA ALA A 186 -12.91 -8.07 7.02
C ALA A 186 -12.77 -7.18 5.77
N VAL A 187 -11.85 -7.53 4.87
CA VAL A 187 -11.78 -6.98 3.52
C VAL A 187 -12.27 -8.03 2.55
N VAL A 188 -13.40 -7.77 1.90
CA VAL A 188 -14.07 -8.71 1.00
C VAL A 188 -13.81 -8.28 -0.44
N GLY A 189 -12.89 -8.98 -1.10
CA GLY A 189 -12.63 -8.88 -2.52
C GLY A 189 -13.74 -9.53 -3.35
N ASN A 190 -13.55 -9.54 -4.67
CA ASN A 190 -14.63 -9.88 -5.61
C ASN A 190 -14.51 -11.27 -6.24
N SER A 191 -13.49 -12.07 -5.89
CA SER A 191 -13.25 -13.38 -6.53
C SER A 191 -14.47 -14.31 -6.44
N GLY A 192 -14.73 -15.05 -7.53
CA GLY A 192 -15.73 -16.13 -7.55
C GLY A 192 -15.42 -17.28 -6.59
N ASP A 193 -14.18 -17.39 -6.09
CA ASP A 193 -13.80 -18.38 -5.09
C ASP A 193 -14.63 -18.29 -3.80
N LEU A 194 -15.18 -17.10 -3.49
CA LEU A 194 -16.08 -16.91 -2.36
C LEU A 194 -17.30 -17.84 -2.41
N LEU A 195 -17.76 -18.25 -3.61
CA LEU A 195 -18.91 -19.15 -3.75
C LEU A 195 -18.59 -20.61 -3.35
N LYS A 196 -17.32 -20.96 -3.14
CA LYS A 196 -16.88 -22.31 -2.78
C LYS A 196 -16.90 -22.57 -1.27
N THR A 197 -17.14 -21.55 -0.45
CA THR A 197 -17.11 -21.64 1.01
C THR A 197 -18.12 -20.68 1.62
N GLN A 198 -18.72 -21.03 2.75
CA GLN A 198 -19.72 -20.21 3.42
C GLN A 198 -19.05 -19.29 4.44
N PHE A 199 -18.39 -18.22 3.98
CA PHE A 199 -17.74 -17.26 4.87
C PHE A 199 -18.71 -16.20 5.42
N GLY A 200 -20.01 -16.26 5.10
CA GLY A 200 -20.94 -15.16 5.37
C GLY A 200 -21.02 -14.75 6.83
N GLU A 201 -21.29 -15.71 7.72
CA GLU A 201 -21.38 -15.46 9.16
C GLU A 201 -20.03 -15.01 9.75
N GLU A 202 -18.93 -15.61 9.30
CA GLU A 202 -17.59 -15.25 9.73
C GLU A 202 -17.27 -13.80 9.34
N ILE A 203 -17.56 -13.39 8.11
CA ILE A 203 -17.40 -12.02 7.62
C ILE A 203 -18.23 -11.05 8.47
N ASP A 204 -19.50 -11.35 8.69
CA ASP A 204 -20.42 -10.47 9.43
C ASP A 204 -20.06 -10.34 10.92
N SER A 205 -19.30 -11.29 11.48
CA SER A 205 -18.81 -11.24 12.87
C SER A 205 -17.69 -10.21 13.13
N HIS A 206 -17.12 -9.61 12.08
CA HIS A 206 -16.07 -8.59 12.22
C HIS A 206 -16.63 -7.27 12.74
N ASP A 207 -15.80 -6.44 13.37
CA ASP A 207 -16.23 -5.13 13.87
C ASP A 207 -16.57 -4.18 12.71
N ALA A 208 -15.80 -4.25 11.62
CA ALA A 208 -16.07 -3.54 10.38
C ALA A 208 -15.82 -4.41 9.13
N VAL A 209 -16.63 -4.20 8.10
CA VAL A 209 -16.52 -4.90 6.80
C VAL A 209 -16.31 -3.88 5.68
N ILE A 210 -15.21 -4.06 4.93
CA ILE A 210 -14.82 -3.25 3.79
C ILE A 210 -15.04 -4.05 2.50
N ARG A 211 -15.77 -3.48 1.55
CA ARG A 211 -16.12 -4.11 0.26
C ARG A 211 -15.62 -3.29 -0.92
N ASP A 212 -15.57 -3.91 -2.10
CA ASP A 212 -14.96 -3.30 -3.29
C ASP A 212 -15.93 -3.11 -4.46
N ASN A 213 -16.00 -1.88 -4.97
CA ASN A 213 -16.66 -1.54 -6.23
C ASN A 213 -18.14 -2.02 -6.27
N GLU A 214 -18.58 -2.67 -7.36
CA GLU A 214 -19.96 -3.09 -7.60
C GLU A 214 -20.35 -4.42 -6.92
N ALA A 215 -19.54 -4.90 -5.97
CA ALA A 215 -19.79 -6.13 -5.22
C ALA A 215 -21.17 -6.10 -4.54
N PRO A 216 -22.15 -6.92 -4.97
CA PRO A 216 -23.48 -6.87 -4.41
C PRO A 216 -23.50 -7.50 -3.01
N VAL A 217 -24.33 -6.92 -2.15
CA VAL A 217 -24.58 -7.41 -0.78
C VAL A 217 -26.08 -7.64 -0.65
N ASN A 218 -26.48 -8.90 -0.82
CA ASN A 218 -27.88 -9.31 -0.86
C ASN A 218 -28.03 -10.79 -0.46
N GLU A 219 -29.27 -11.20 -0.20
CA GLU A 219 -29.63 -12.56 0.25
C GLU A 219 -29.09 -13.67 -0.65
N LYS A 220 -29.01 -13.44 -1.98
CA LYS A 220 -28.48 -14.43 -2.92
C LYS A 220 -27.05 -14.86 -2.57
N TYR A 221 -26.23 -13.94 -2.08
CA TYR A 221 -24.82 -14.19 -1.75
C TYR A 221 -24.51 -14.20 -0.26
N ALA A 222 -25.49 -13.87 0.60
CA ALA A 222 -25.31 -13.69 2.05
C ALA A 222 -24.55 -14.84 2.72
N LYS A 223 -24.91 -16.11 2.42
CA LYS A 223 -24.21 -17.30 2.94
C LYS A 223 -22.70 -17.33 2.66
N HIS A 224 -22.25 -16.69 1.57
CA HIS A 224 -20.86 -16.72 1.11
C HIS A 224 -20.09 -15.47 1.48
N VAL A 225 -20.73 -14.30 1.42
CA VAL A 225 -20.04 -13.01 1.53
C VAL A 225 -20.60 -12.09 2.62
N GLY A 226 -21.62 -12.53 3.36
CA GLY A 226 -22.26 -11.76 4.43
C GLY A 226 -23.16 -10.64 3.93
N LEU A 227 -23.83 -9.98 4.87
CA LEU A 227 -24.69 -8.81 4.63
C LEU A 227 -24.12 -7.51 5.23
N LYS A 228 -23.17 -7.60 6.17
CA LYS A 228 -22.56 -6.43 6.81
C LYS A 228 -21.73 -5.63 5.82
N ARG A 229 -21.87 -4.31 5.84
CA ARG A 229 -21.23 -3.38 4.90
C ARG A 229 -21.06 -2.02 5.55
N ASP A 230 -19.88 -1.78 6.12
CA ASP A 230 -19.58 -0.50 6.79
C ASP A 230 -18.88 0.46 5.83
N PHE A 231 -17.96 -0.07 5.02
CA PHE A 231 -17.18 0.71 4.08
C PHE A 231 -17.17 0.08 2.70
N ARG A 232 -17.10 0.93 1.68
CA ARG A 232 -16.88 0.51 0.31
C ARG A 232 -15.86 1.37 -0.39
N LEU A 233 -14.80 0.74 -0.87
CA LEU A 233 -13.81 1.39 -1.70
C LEU A 233 -14.19 1.27 -3.17
N VAL A 234 -14.32 2.41 -3.84
CA VAL A 234 -14.80 2.47 -5.24
C VAL A 234 -13.78 3.18 -6.11
N VAL A 235 -13.31 2.53 -7.17
CA VAL A 235 -12.41 3.17 -8.14
C VAL A 235 -13.17 4.02 -9.15
N ARG A 236 -12.48 4.95 -9.81
CA ARG A 236 -13.03 5.88 -10.82
C ARG A 236 -14.03 5.25 -11.80
N GLY A 237 -13.73 4.06 -12.35
CA GLY A 237 -14.61 3.39 -13.31
C GLY A 237 -15.97 3.00 -12.73
N ALA A 238 -15.98 2.51 -11.49
CA ALA A 238 -17.18 2.06 -10.78
C ALA A 238 -17.94 3.22 -10.11
N ALA A 239 -17.25 4.32 -9.78
CA ALA A 239 -17.83 5.47 -9.08
C ALA A 239 -19.02 6.09 -9.83
N ARG A 240 -19.06 5.99 -11.17
CA ARG A 240 -20.19 6.45 -11.99
C ARG A 240 -21.51 5.75 -11.66
N ASN A 241 -21.46 4.56 -11.06
CA ASN A 241 -22.62 3.77 -10.66
C ASN A 241 -22.93 3.87 -9.16
N MET A 242 -22.37 4.86 -8.43
CA MET A 242 -22.47 4.94 -6.97
C MET A 242 -23.90 4.86 -6.42
N ILE A 243 -24.88 5.51 -7.08
CA ILE A 243 -26.28 5.48 -6.66
C ILE A 243 -26.83 4.04 -6.70
N LYS A 244 -26.48 3.28 -7.75
CA LYS A 244 -26.89 1.88 -7.88
C LYS A 244 -26.19 0.98 -6.87
N ILE A 245 -24.90 1.23 -6.61
CA ILE A 245 -24.10 0.48 -5.65
C ILE A 245 -24.70 0.62 -4.24
N LEU A 246 -25.11 1.83 -3.87
CA LEU A 246 -25.67 2.15 -2.55
C LEU A 246 -27.17 1.87 -2.42
N ASN A 247 -27.85 1.41 -3.48
CA ASN A 247 -29.29 1.22 -3.44
C ASN A 247 -29.70 0.26 -2.32
N GLY A 248 -30.50 0.75 -1.37
CA GLY A 248 -30.90 0.01 -0.17
C GLY A 248 -29.85 -0.02 0.95
N SER A 249 -28.88 0.90 0.95
CA SER A 249 -27.86 1.02 1.98
C SER A 249 -27.59 2.48 2.32
N ASP A 250 -28.22 3.00 3.38
CA ASP A 250 -28.00 4.37 3.87
C ASP A 250 -26.82 4.46 4.86
N ASP A 251 -26.25 3.31 5.24
CA ASP A 251 -25.32 3.14 6.36
C ASP A 251 -23.92 2.65 5.89
N GLU A 252 -23.59 2.80 4.61
CA GLU A 252 -22.29 2.39 4.06
C GLU A 252 -21.48 3.63 3.67
N VAL A 253 -20.23 3.76 4.13
CA VAL A 253 -19.34 4.84 3.69
C VAL A 253 -18.70 4.52 2.36
N LEU A 254 -18.76 5.48 1.44
CA LEU A 254 -18.01 5.40 0.19
C LEU A 254 -16.65 6.08 0.32
N ILE A 255 -15.60 5.30 0.07
CA ILE A 255 -14.24 5.79 -0.09
C ILE A 255 -13.90 5.73 -1.59
N ILE A 256 -13.89 6.89 -2.27
CA ILE A 256 -13.68 6.94 -3.71
C ILE A 256 -12.21 7.20 -4.06
N LYS A 257 -11.64 6.31 -4.87
CA LYS A 257 -10.33 6.50 -5.50
C LYS A 257 -10.55 7.05 -6.91
N SER A 258 -10.89 8.33 -6.98
CA SER A 258 -11.20 9.04 -8.23
C SER A 258 -10.78 10.51 -8.14
N VAL A 259 -10.88 11.18 -9.28
CA VAL A 259 -10.98 12.65 -9.38
C VAL A 259 -12.46 13.06 -9.34
N ILE A 260 -12.74 14.27 -8.88
CA ILE A 260 -14.11 14.81 -8.82
C ILE A 260 -14.37 15.85 -9.90
N HIS A 261 -15.65 15.99 -10.24
CA HIS A 261 -16.18 16.98 -11.17
C HIS A 261 -17.63 17.32 -10.81
N ARG A 262 -18.23 18.32 -11.48
CA ARG A 262 -19.57 18.82 -11.13
C ARG A 262 -20.63 17.72 -11.11
N ASP A 263 -20.63 16.81 -12.09
CA ASP A 263 -21.61 15.72 -12.13
C ASP A 263 -21.42 14.70 -11.00
N PHE A 264 -20.17 14.42 -10.58
CA PHE A 264 -19.94 13.61 -9.39
C PHE A 264 -20.52 14.28 -8.15
N ASN A 265 -20.30 15.59 -7.99
CA ASN A 265 -20.86 16.34 -6.87
C ASN A 265 -22.40 16.32 -6.90
N ALA A 266 -23.01 16.45 -8.09
CA ALA A 266 -24.45 16.34 -8.26
C ALA A 266 -25.00 14.94 -7.93
N MET A 267 -24.24 13.87 -8.20
CA MET A 267 -24.60 12.51 -7.77
C MET A 267 -24.47 12.34 -6.26
N ILE A 268 -23.41 12.86 -5.65
CA ILE A 268 -23.16 12.78 -4.20
C ILE A 268 -24.26 13.51 -3.43
N LYS A 269 -24.76 14.64 -3.93
CA LYS A 269 -25.90 15.35 -3.32
C LYS A 269 -27.21 14.56 -3.33
N LYS A 270 -27.32 13.47 -4.11
CA LYS A 270 -28.52 12.62 -4.18
C LYS A 270 -28.47 11.42 -3.24
N ILE A 271 -27.36 11.19 -2.56
CA ILE A 271 -27.19 10.06 -1.63
C ILE A 271 -26.98 10.59 -0.21
N ARG A 272 -27.43 9.81 0.78
CA ARG A 272 -27.27 10.14 2.21
C ARG A 272 -25.94 9.70 2.77
N ASN A 273 -25.35 8.69 2.14
CA ASN A 273 -24.09 8.08 2.53
C ASN A 273 -22.96 9.12 2.54
N PRO A 274 -22.06 9.07 3.53
CA PRO A 274 -20.84 9.84 3.46
C PRO A 274 -19.94 9.36 2.33
N VAL A 275 -19.26 10.33 1.72
CA VAL A 275 -18.35 10.09 0.60
C VAL A 275 -17.05 10.81 0.87
N TYR A 276 -15.95 10.06 0.82
CA TYR A 276 -14.60 10.55 1.09
C TYR A 276 -13.65 10.26 -0.05
N LEU A 277 -12.67 11.14 -0.26
CA LEU A 277 -11.58 10.89 -1.19
C LEU A 277 -10.51 10.00 -0.56
N PHE A 278 -10.22 8.88 -1.22
CA PHE A 278 -9.05 8.08 -0.88
C PHE A 278 -7.79 8.83 -1.30
N GLN A 279 -6.96 9.18 -0.34
CA GLN A 279 -5.60 9.67 -0.56
C GLN A 279 -4.72 8.47 -0.93
N GLY A 280 -4.58 7.52 0.00
CA GLY A 280 -3.71 6.35 -0.12
C GLY A 280 -2.26 6.68 -0.52
N ILE A 281 -1.46 5.65 -0.79
CA ILE A 281 -0.10 5.82 -1.35
C ILE A 281 -0.04 5.20 -2.74
N VAL A 282 0.93 5.58 -3.57
CA VAL A 282 1.26 4.79 -4.76
C VAL A 282 2.21 3.66 -4.37
N LEU A 283 1.68 2.46 -4.10
CA LEU A 283 2.52 1.25 -3.99
C LEU A 283 3.08 0.92 -5.38
N ARG A 284 4.36 1.18 -5.62
CA ARG A 284 5.03 0.78 -6.87
C ARG A 284 5.44 -0.69 -6.89
N ARG A 285 5.64 -1.29 -5.71
CA ARG A 285 6.07 -2.70 -5.52
C ARG A 285 4.91 -3.50 -4.92
N GLY A 286 4.51 -4.60 -5.56
CA GLY A 286 3.41 -5.47 -5.11
C GLY A 286 2.13 -5.40 -5.96
N ALA A 287 1.05 -6.00 -5.46
CA ALA A 287 -0.23 -6.09 -6.16
C ALA A 287 -0.90 -4.70 -6.32
N LYS A 288 -1.33 -4.36 -7.55
CA LYS A 288 -1.82 -3.01 -7.91
C LYS A 288 -3.35 -2.87 -7.99
N GLY A 289 -4.09 -3.77 -7.33
CA GLY A 289 -5.56 -3.83 -7.41
C GLY A 289 -6.30 -2.96 -6.38
N THR A 290 -7.62 -2.79 -6.57
CA THR A 290 -8.52 -2.16 -5.59
C THR A 290 -8.43 -2.84 -4.23
N GLY A 291 -8.37 -4.18 -4.20
CA GLY A 291 -8.28 -4.91 -2.94
C GLY A 291 -7.06 -4.55 -2.09
N MET A 292 -5.92 -4.19 -2.70
CA MET A 292 -4.77 -3.69 -1.95
C MET A 292 -5.06 -2.34 -1.29
N LYS A 293 -5.85 -1.47 -1.95
CA LYS A 293 -6.27 -0.19 -1.37
C LYS A 293 -7.24 -0.36 -0.23
N SER A 294 -8.08 -1.39 -0.29
CA SER A 294 -8.99 -1.73 0.79
C SER A 294 -8.26 -2.33 1.98
N ILE A 295 -7.17 -3.06 1.75
CA ILE A 295 -6.23 -3.48 2.81
C ILE A 295 -5.53 -2.26 3.42
N GLU A 296 -5.05 -1.30 2.63
CA GLU A 296 -4.46 -0.05 3.14
C GLU A 296 -5.46 0.72 4.02
N LEU A 297 -6.71 0.85 3.57
CA LEU A 297 -7.79 1.46 4.34
C LEU A 297 -8.02 0.70 5.66
N ALA A 298 -8.17 -0.63 5.60
CA ALA A 298 -8.38 -1.46 6.79
C ALA A 298 -7.23 -1.29 7.80
N LEU A 299 -5.98 -1.35 7.34
CA LEU A 299 -4.81 -1.22 8.22
C LEU A 299 -4.73 0.14 8.90
N SER A 300 -5.25 1.20 8.26
CA SER A 300 -5.29 2.54 8.88
C SER A 300 -6.30 2.68 10.03
N MET A 301 -7.17 1.69 10.24
CA MET A 301 -8.23 1.77 11.26
C MET A 301 -8.38 0.49 12.11
N CYS A 302 -7.75 -0.63 11.74
CA CYS A 302 -7.95 -1.95 12.34
C CYS A 302 -6.66 -2.56 12.92
N ASP A 303 -6.77 -3.24 14.07
CA ASP A 303 -5.64 -4.04 14.59
C ASP A 303 -5.41 -5.31 13.74
N VAL A 304 -6.47 -6.07 13.47
CA VAL A 304 -6.44 -7.30 12.69
C VAL A 304 -7.24 -7.14 11.39
N VAL A 305 -6.65 -7.56 10.28
CA VAL A 305 -7.27 -7.50 8.95
C VAL A 305 -7.33 -8.90 8.35
N ASP A 306 -8.54 -9.42 8.22
CA ASP A 306 -8.83 -10.69 7.56
C ASP A 306 -9.28 -10.39 6.12
N ILE A 307 -8.72 -11.10 5.14
CA ILE A 307 -9.05 -10.89 3.72
C ILE A 307 -9.74 -12.11 3.13
N TYR A 308 -10.78 -11.86 2.34
CA TYR A 308 -11.62 -12.88 1.69
C TYR A 308 -11.77 -12.55 0.20
N GLY A 309 -11.82 -13.56 -0.66
CA GLY A 309 -12.08 -13.33 -2.09
C GLY A 309 -10.92 -12.66 -2.85
N PHE A 310 -9.70 -12.84 -2.36
CA PHE A 310 -8.46 -12.54 -3.07
C PHE A 310 -7.96 -13.86 -3.66
N THR A 311 -7.78 -13.93 -4.99
CA THR A 311 -7.33 -15.13 -5.70
C THR A 311 -5.90 -15.51 -5.28
N VAL A 312 -5.78 -16.30 -4.21
CA VAL A 312 -4.50 -16.73 -3.60
C VAL A 312 -4.27 -18.24 -3.69
N ASP A 313 -5.34 -19.01 -3.95
CA ASP A 313 -5.25 -20.46 -4.06
C ASP A 313 -4.64 -20.85 -5.42
N PRO A 314 -3.76 -21.88 -5.47
CA PRO A 314 -3.24 -22.41 -6.72
C PRO A 314 -4.36 -23.04 -7.57
N GLY A 315 -4.08 -23.22 -8.87
CA GLY A 315 -5.01 -23.89 -9.78
C GLY A 315 -6.13 -23.01 -10.31
N TYR A 316 -6.04 -21.68 -10.14
CA TYR A 316 -6.99 -20.74 -10.70
C TYR A 316 -6.89 -20.70 -12.24
N THR A 317 -7.98 -21.02 -12.93
CA THR A 317 -8.04 -21.10 -14.39
C THR A 317 -8.77 -19.93 -15.05
N GLU A 318 -9.70 -19.28 -14.34
CA GLU A 318 -10.58 -18.26 -14.91
C GLU A 318 -10.79 -17.10 -13.97
N TRP A 319 -10.74 -15.87 -14.49
CA TRP A 319 -11.03 -14.70 -13.67
C TRP A 319 -12.54 -14.50 -13.52
N THR A 320 -13.05 -14.84 -12.34
CA THR A 320 -14.48 -14.76 -12.03
C THR A 320 -14.73 -13.76 -10.91
N ARG A 321 -15.81 -13.01 -11.05
CA ARG A 321 -16.41 -12.32 -9.91
C ARG A 321 -17.58 -13.15 -9.42
N TYR A 322 -17.83 -13.21 -8.12
CA TYR A 322 -18.94 -14.02 -7.56
C TYR A 322 -20.33 -13.61 -8.08
N PHE A 323 -20.43 -12.44 -8.71
CA PHE A 323 -21.64 -11.85 -9.26
C PHE A 323 -21.57 -11.62 -10.79
N SER A 324 -20.63 -12.23 -11.50
CA SER A 324 -20.50 -12.07 -12.95
C SER A 324 -20.16 -13.39 -13.62
N THR A 325 -20.45 -13.49 -14.92
CA THR A 325 -19.99 -14.62 -15.73
C THR A 325 -18.46 -14.67 -15.76
N PRO A 326 -17.86 -15.88 -15.80
CA PRO A 326 -16.43 -16.03 -15.95
C PRO A 326 -15.88 -15.28 -17.16
N ARG A 327 -14.68 -14.74 -16.98
CA ARG A 327 -13.88 -14.19 -18.08
C ARG A 327 -12.57 -14.96 -18.15
N LYS A 328 -12.05 -15.15 -19.36
CA LYS A 328 -10.66 -15.63 -19.52
C LYS A 328 -9.75 -14.68 -18.73
N GLY A 329 -8.94 -15.25 -17.86
CA GLY A 329 -8.20 -14.52 -16.86
C GLY A 329 -6.84 -15.12 -16.58
N HIS A 330 -6.03 -14.39 -15.82
CA HIS A 330 -4.69 -14.81 -15.42
C HIS A 330 -4.70 -15.25 -13.95
N ASN A 331 -3.84 -16.22 -13.64
CA ASN A 331 -3.47 -16.52 -12.26
C ASN A 331 -2.43 -15.48 -11.81
N PRO A 332 -2.76 -14.54 -10.90
CA PRO A 332 -1.87 -13.44 -10.56
C PRO A 332 -0.75 -13.92 -9.63
N LEU A 333 0.35 -14.43 -10.19
CA LEU A 333 1.46 -14.99 -9.42
C LEU A 333 2.10 -13.91 -8.53
N GLN A 334 2.28 -12.70 -9.07
CA GLN A 334 2.79 -11.58 -8.29
C GLN A 334 1.89 -11.24 -7.10
N GLY A 335 0.57 -11.23 -7.32
CA GLY A 335 -0.41 -10.96 -6.28
C GLY A 335 -0.36 -12.02 -5.19
N ARG A 336 -0.38 -13.30 -5.58
CA ARG A 336 -0.31 -14.44 -4.68
C ARG A 336 0.95 -14.43 -3.81
N ALA A 337 2.13 -14.26 -4.43
CA ALA A 337 3.39 -14.17 -3.68
C ALA A 337 3.38 -12.98 -2.70
N TYR A 338 2.86 -11.83 -3.13
CA TYR A 338 2.83 -10.64 -2.28
C TYR A 338 1.85 -10.78 -1.11
N TYR A 339 0.63 -11.28 -1.32
CA TYR A 339 -0.29 -11.52 -0.20
C TYR A 339 0.28 -12.55 0.78
N GLN A 340 0.95 -13.60 0.28
CA GLN A 340 1.62 -14.57 1.15
C GLN A 340 2.73 -13.92 2.00
N LEU A 341 3.52 -13.03 1.41
CA LEU A 341 4.49 -12.23 2.15
C LEU A 341 3.78 -11.43 3.26
N LEU A 342 2.71 -10.70 2.93
CA LEU A 342 2.00 -9.87 3.91
C LEU A 342 1.41 -10.69 5.07
N GLU A 343 0.89 -11.88 4.78
CA GLU A 343 0.43 -12.81 5.83
C GLU A 343 1.57 -13.20 6.76
N CYS A 344 2.71 -13.60 6.19
CA CYS A 344 3.86 -14.05 6.96
C CYS A 344 4.68 -12.92 7.60
N LEU A 345 4.34 -11.66 7.31
CA LEU A 345 4.80 -10.49 8.05
C LEU A 345 3.83 -10.11 9.18
N GLY A 346 2.69 -10.80 9.33
CA GLY A 346 1.64 -10.46 10.30
C GLY A 346 0.84 -9.22 9.95
N VAL A 347 0.82 -8.82 8.68
CA VAL A 347 0.07 -7.65 8.22
C VAL A 347 -1.41 -8.01 8.02
N ILE A 348 -1.69 -9.17 7.42
CA ILE A 348 -3.04 -9.64 7.10
C ILE A 348 -3.21 -11.12 7.44
N ARG A 349 -4.46 -11.59 7.46
CA ARG A 349 -4.83 -13.00 7.56
C ARG A 349 -5.61 -13.40 6.32
N ILE A 350 -5.25 -14.50 5.69
CA ILE A 350 -5.84 -14.88 4.40
C ILE A 350 -6.84 -16.02 4.57
N HIS A 351 -8.07 -15.77 4.15
CA HIS A 351 -9.15 -16.74 4.13
C HIS A 351 -9.48 -17.11 2.67
N SER A 352 -9.38 -18.39 2.36
CA SER A 352 -9.62 -18.94 1.03
C SER A 352 -10.24 -20.34 1.11
N PRO A 353 -10.88 -20.84 0.03
CA PRO A 353 -11.47 -22.18 0.04
C PRO A 353 -10.50 -23.32 0.39
N MET A 354 -9.26 -23.29 -0.09
CA MET A 354 -8.27 -24.33 0.29
C MET A 354 -7.86 -24.22 1.75
N ARG A 355 -7.81 -23.00 2.30
CA ARG A 355 -7.42 -22.75 3.69
C ARG A 355 -8.56 -23.07 4.67
N ALA A 356 -9.81 -22.84 4.30
CA ALA A 356 -10.99 -23.15 5.11
C ALA A 356 -11.15 -24.66 5.42
N LYS A 357 -10.53 -25.53 4.62
CA LYS A 357 -10.49 -26.98 4.88
C LYS A 357 -9.57 -27.39 6.03
N ARG A 358 -8.76 -26.46 6.56
CA ARG A 358 -7.80 -26.69 7.64
C ARG A 358 -8.30 -26.02 8.92
N LYS A 359 -7.91 -26.55 10.08
CA LYS A 359 -8.06 -25.81 11.34
C LYS A 359 -7.22 -24.54 11.24
N GLN A 360 -7.86 -23.38 11.40
CA GLN A 360 -7.15 -22.10 11.38
C GLN A 360 -6.36 -21.97 12.68
N ASP A 361 -5.05 -22.10 12.56
CA ASP A 361 -4.07 -21.75 13.59
C ASP A 361 -3.26 -20.55 13.08
N TRP A 362 -3.03 -19.55 13.93
CA TRP A 362 -2.27 -18.35 13.59
C TRP A 362 -0.92 -18.30 14.33
N SER A 363 -0.53 -19.38 15.02
CA SER A 363 0.76 -19.50 15.72
C SER A 363 1.99 -19.27 14.83
N ASP A 364 1.86 -19.62 13.55
CA ASP A 364 2.96 -19.54 12.57
C ASP A 364 3.15 -18.11 12.03
N VAL A 365 2.24 -17.19 12.33
CA VAL A 365 2.34 -15.77 11.96
C VAL A 365 3.08 -15.04 13.10
N PRO A 366 4.00 -14.10 12.80
CA PRO A 366 4.81 -13.46 13.84
C PRO A 366 3.95 -12.70 14.86
N SER A 367 4.31 -12.80 16.14
CA SER A 367 3.62 -12.08 17.21
C SER A 367 3.83 -10.57 17.12
N ARG A 368 2.99 -9.81 17.82
CA ARG A 368 3.12 -8.34 17.83
C ARG A 368 4.44 -7.88 18.44
N GLU A 369 4.95 -8.59 19.44
CA GLU A 369 6.26 -8.34 20.07
C GLU A 369 7.40 -8.56 19.08
N MET A 370 7.33 -9.64 18.29
CA MET A 370 8.31 -9.95 17.25
C MET A 370 8.30 -8.87 16.16
N ILE A 371 7.12 -8.50 15.65
CA ILE A 371 6.94 -7.42 14.66
C ILE A 371 7.51 -6.10 15.19
N ASN A 372 7.18 -5.71 16.42
CA ASN A 372 7.68 -4.47 17.03
C ASN A 372 9.21 -4.49 17.19
N SER A 373 9.80 -5.65 17.46
CA SER A 373 11.26 -5.79 17.63
C SER A 373 11.97 -5.75 16.28
N ALA A 374 11.46 -6.47 15.27
CA ALA A 374 11.93 -6.41 13.90
C ALA A 374 11.81 -4.99 13.31
N HIS A 375 10.69 -4.31 13.53
CA HIS A 375 10.48 -2.93 13.09
C HIS A 375 11.53 -1.98 13.68
N ARG A 376 11.81 -2.07 14.98
CA ARG A 376 12.84 -1.25 15.64
C ARG A 376 14.24 -1.55 15.10
N ALA A 377 14.57 -2.83 14.90
CA ALA A 377 15.85 -3.24 14.32
C ALA A 377 16.02 -2.73 12.88
N ALA A 378 14.99 -2.90 12.03
CA ALA A 378 14.97 -2.40 10.65
C ALA A 378 15.10 -0.88 10.58
N LEU A 379 14.44 -0.14 11.49
CA LEU A 379 14.52 1.32 11.55
C LEU A 379 15.94 1.78 11.89
N ARG A 380 16.58 1.16 12.90
CA ARG A 380 17.96 1.48 13.28
C ARG A 380 18.94 1.17 12.15
N LEU A 381 18.79 0.01 11.51
CA LEU A 381 19.59 -0.37 10.35
C LEU A 381 19.51 0.68 9.24
N LYS A 382 18.28 1.07 8.88
CA LYS A 382 18.05 2.09 7.84
C LYS A 382 18.64 3.45 8.21
N LYS A 383 18.56 3.86 9.48
CA LYS A 383 19.14 5.12 9.97
C LYS A 383 20.66 5.11 9.94
N LYS A 384 21.30 4.01 10.32
CA LYS A 384 22.76 3.84 10.22
C LYS A 384 23.24 3.91 8.77
N GLN A 385 22.53 3.23 7.85
CA GLN A 385 22.80 3.31 6.42
C GLN A 385 22.67 4.74 5.86
N ALA A 386 21.81 5.56 6.46
CA ALA A 386 21.62 6.96 6.10
C ALA A 386 22.55 7.95 6.83
N GLY A 387 23.43 7.47 7.72
CA GLY A 387 24.30 8.34 8.54
C GLY A 387 23.56 9.19 9.58
N GLN A 388 22.35 8.79 9.99
CA GLN A 388 21.47 9.51 10.92
C GLN A 388 21.41 8.84 12.30
N GLU A 389 22.56 8.49 12.87
CA GLU A 389 22.63 7.87 14.20
C GLU A 389 22.14 8.85 15.29
N GLY A 390 21.14 8.45 16.08
CA GLY A 390 20.62 9.22 17.22
C GLY A 390 19.22 9.82 17.04
N VAL A 391 18.69 9.93 15.81
CA VAL A 391 17.33 10.46 15.59
C VAL A 391 16.30 9.33 15.72
N LEU A 392 15.83 9.10 16.94
CA LEU A 392 14.75 8.17 17.25
C LEU A 392 13.54 8.96 17.77
N GLY A 393 12.36 8.65 17.24
CA GLY A 393 11.11 9.27 17.66
C GLY A 393 9.97 8.88 16.72
N GLN A 394 8.74 8.88 17.23
CA GLN A 394 7.55 8.51 16.45
C GLN A 394 7.25 9.45 15.28
N PHE A 395 7.81 10.66 15.31
CA PHE A 395 7.65 11.69 14.28
C PHE A 395 8.90 11.87 13.40
N VAL A 396 9.85 10.94 13.45
CA VAL A 396 11.12 11.06 12.71
C VAL A 396 10.92 11.15 11.18
N ASN A 397 9.81 10.62 10.67
CA ASN A 397 9.45 10.67 9.26
C ASN A 397 8.56 11.88 8.91
N CYS A 398 8.27 12.77 9.87
CA CYS A 398 7.55 14.02 9.64
C CYS A 398 8.47 15.04 8.98
N LYS A 399 8.31 15.21 7.68
CA LYS A 399 9.06 16.18 6.88
C LYS A 399 8.38 17.54 6.85
N VAL A 400 7.05 17.53 6.91
CA VAL A 400 6.21 18.71 6.90
C VAL A 400 5.37 18.71 8.16
N TRP A 401 5.31 19.85 8.84
CA TRP A 401 4.47 20.06 10.00
C TRP A 401 3.42 21.12 9.71
N GLY A 402 2.19 20.84 10.13
CA GLY A 402 1.11 21.81 10.15
C GLY A 402 0.32 21.77 11.44
N LYS A 403 -0.56 22.75 11.60
CA LYS A 403 -1.52 22.83 12.69
C LYS A 403 -2.91 22.65 12.11
N SER A 404 -3.79 21.93 12.81
CA SER A 404 -5.19 21.88 12.40
C SER A 404 -5.75 23.30 12.42
N GLY A 405 -6.31 23.78 11.31
CA GLY A 405 -6.92 25.11 11.28
C GLY A 405 -8.16 25.21 12.18
N PRO A 406 -8.75 26.42 12.32
CA PRO A 406 -9.91 26.70 13.19
C PRO A 406 -11.23 26.08 12.67
N TYR A 407 -11.12 25.09 11.80
CA TYR A 407 -12.24 24.29 11.32
C TYR A 407 -12.89 23.69 12.57
N GLY A 408 -14.18 24.02 12.80
CA GLY A 408 -14.86 23.76 14.06
C GLY A 408 -14.72 22.33 14.60
N THR A 409 -15.21 22.10 15.82
CA THR A 409 -15.14 20.82 16.53
C THR A 409 -16.05 19.76 15.88
N GLY A 410 -15.74 19.27 14.68
CA GLY A 410 -16.66 18.37 13.97
C GLY A 410 -16.14 17.75 12.67
N PRO A 411 -16.32 16.43 12.47
CA PRO A 411 -15.87 15.66 11.30
C PRO A 411 -16.90 15.55 10.15
N THR A 412 -17.81 16.50 9.98
CA THR A 412 -18.70 16.49 8.81
C THR A 412 -17.99 17.09 7.59
N SER A 413 -17.58 16.22 6.66
CA SER A 413 -17.42 16.64 5.27
C SER A 413 -18.79 17.02 4.70
N GLY A 414 -18.85 17.94 3.73
CA GLY A 414 -20.11 18.36 3.11
C GLY A 414 -20.19 19.86 2.90
N SER A 415 -20.91 20.29 1.88
CA SER A 415 -21.41 21.66 1.83
C SER A 415 -22.41 21.88 2.98
N GLU A 416 -22.67 23.14 3.34
CA GLU A 416 -23.56 23.48 4.47
C GLU A 416 -24.91 22.75 4.40
N ASP A 417 -25.50 22.65 3.19
CA ASP A 417 -26.75 21.92 2.91
C ASP A 417 -26.69 20.40 3.15
N MET A 418 -25.51 19.79 3.00
CA MET A 418 -25.30 18.34 3.18
C MET A 418 -24.97 17.96 4.61
N THR A 419 -24.51 18.93 5.41
CA THR A 419 -24.14 18.70 6.81
C THR A 419 -25.35 18.16 7.61
N ASP A 420 -26.54 18.72 7.40
CA ASP A 420 -27.74 18.29 8.12
C ASP A 420 -28.28 16.94 7.63
N ILE A 421 -28.18 16.67 6.33
CA ILE A 421 -28.53 15.37 5.73
C ILE A 421 -27.64 14.26 6.31
N ARG A 422 -26.33 14.52 6.44
CA ARG A 422 -25.37 13.53 6.95
C ARG A 422 -25.46 13.34 8.46
N LYS A 423 -25.67 14.41 9.23
CA LYS A 423 -25.94 14.35 10.68
C LYS A 423 -27.15 13.49 11.02
N SER A 424 -28.13 13.40 10.14
CA SER A 424 -29.33 12.58 10.33
C SER A 424 -29.25 11.19 9.67
N SER A 425 -28.12 10.84 9.05
CA SER A 425 -27.87 9.49 8.55
C SER A 425 -27.55 8.53 9.70
N ASN A 426 -27.87 7.25 9.54
CA ASN A 426 -27.50 6.21 10.52
C ASN A 426 -25.97 5.98 10.60
N TYR A 427 -25.20 6.51 9.64
CA TYR A 427 -23.74 6.44 9.67
C TYR A 427 -23.10 7.56 10.52
N ASN A 428 -23.87 8.58 10.92
CA ASN A 428 -23.36 9.69 11.71
C ASN A 428 -22.53 9.23 12.92
N ARG A 429 -22.89 8.09 13.55
CA ARG A 429 -22.23 7.49 14.71
C ARG A 429 -20.73 7.27 14.56
N TRP A 430 -20.26 7.07 13.33
CA TRP A 430 -18.83 6.86 13.05
C TRP A 430 -18.11 8.15 12.71
N GLU A 431 -18.81 9.11 12.10
CA GLU A 431 -18.25 10.45 11.87
C GLU A 431 -18.14 11.17 13.21
N VAL A 432 -19.23 11.30 13.97
CA VAL A 432 -19.26 12.04 15.23
C VAL A 432 -18.82 11.22 16.45
N MET A 433 -18.03 10.16 16.26
CA MET A 433 -17.59 9.28 17.35
C MET A 433 -16.77 10.07 18.39
N PRO A 434 -17.28 10.27 19.62
CA PRO A 434 -16.53 10.98 20.66
C PRO A 434 -15.26 10.21 21.02
N PHE A 435 -14.21 10.92 21.43
CA PHE A 435 -12.94 10.33 21.81
C PHE A 435 -13.10 9.25 22.90
N GLU A 436 -14.00 9.47 23.85
CA GLU A 436 -14.32 8.57 24.96
C GLU A 436 -14.99 7.27 24.48
N SER A 437 -15.66 7.30 23.33
CA SER A 437 -16.31 6.14 22.72
C SER A 437 -15.36 5.27 21.90
N LEU A 438 -14.15 5.76 21.61
CA LEU A 438 -13.12 4.95 20.96
C LEU A 438 -12.68 3.81 21.89
N ARG A 439 -12.19 2.72 21.30
CA ARG A 439 -11.52 1.65 22.05
C ARG A 439 -10.34 2.19 22.84
N GLU A 440 -10.01 1.52 23.96
CA GLU A 440 -8.89 1.90 24.80
C GLU A 440 -7.58 1.95 24.02
N GLU A 441 -7.33 0.99 23.14
CA GLU A 441 -6.12 0.92 22.33
C GLU A 441 -6.02 2.09 21.34
N ALA A 442 -7.16 2.54 20.79
CA ALA A 442 -7.22 3.71 19.92
C ALA A 442 -6.96 5.01 20.71
N ARG A 443 -7.54 5.15 21.91
CA ARG A 443 -7.30 6.30 22.80
C ARG A 443 -5.84 6.35 23.26
N ASN A 444 -5.29 5.23 23.70
CA ASN A 444 -3.89 5.13 24.12
C ASN A 444 -2.94 5.44 22.96
N HIS A 445 -3.27 4.97 21.75
CA HIS A 445 -2.51 5.33 20.56
C HIS A 445 -2.60 6.82 20.24
N TYR A 446 -3.78 7.43 20.31
CA TYR A 446 -3.95 8.87 20.08
C TYR A 446 -3.15 9.72 21.08
N ILE A 447 -3.19 9.33 22.37
CA ILE A 447 -2.40 9.97 23.44
C ILE A 447 -0.91 9.79 23.15
N GLN A 448 -0.48 8.58 22.80
CA GLN A 448 0.91 8.31 22.41
C GLN A 448 1.33 9.20 21.25
N MET A 449 0.46 9.40 20.26
CA MET A 449 0.69 10.25 19.10
C MET A 449 0.49 11.75 19.38
N GLU A 450 0.28 12.16 20.63
CA GLU A 450 0.14 13.57 21.05
C GLU A 450 -0.92 14.35 20.24
N GLY A 451 -1.98 13.67 19.79
CA GLY A 451 -3.02 14.25 18.94
C GLY A 451 -2.56 14.64 17.53
N VAL A 452 -1.44 14.08 17.05
CA VAL A 452 -0.89 14.32 15.71
C VAL A 452 -1.44 13.31 14.70
N SER A 453 -2.05 13.82 13.64
CA SER A 453 -2.46 13.04 12.46
C SER A 453 -1.28 12.89 11.50
N LEU A 454 -1.03 11.66 11.04
CA LEU A 454 0.02 11.36 10.05
C LEU A 454 -0.59 11.13 8.66
N TYR A 455 -0.03 11.80 7.66
CA TYR A 455 -0.43 11.66 6.26
C TYR A 455 0.77 11.31 5.39
N LYS A 456 0.59 10.40 4.45
CA LYS A 456 1.63 10.14 3.45
C LYS A 456 1.65 11.25 2.39
N MET A 457 2.84 11.80 2.11
CA MET A 457 3.07 12.59 0.89
C MET A 457 3.29 11.70 -0.33
N ASP A 458 2.87 12.16 -1.52
CA ASP A 458 3.08 11.45 -2.77
C ASP A 458 4.55 11.01 -2.96
N GLY A 459 4.74 9.84 -3.56
CA GLY A 459 6.05 9.25 -3.79
C GLY A 459 6.30 7.98 -2.96
N ASN A 460 7.50 7.42 -3.11
CA ASN A 460 7.83 6.09 -2.57
C ASN A 460 8.68 6.13 -1.30
N LYS A 461 9.13 7.31 -0.89
CA LYS A 461 10.00 7.46 0.27
C LYS A 461 9.18 7.32 1.55
N LEU A 462 9.62 6.44 2.45
CA LEU A 462 8.96 6.21 3.75
C LEU A 462 8.93 7.49 4.61
N ASP A 463 9.98 8.30 4.51
CA ASP A 463 10.27 9.52 5.26
C ASP A 463 9.57 10.80 4.75
N ASP A 464 8.71 10.70 3.73
CA ASP A 464 7.93 11.84 3.27
C ASP A 464 6.51 11.79 3.89
N LEU A 465 6.36 12.24 5.15
CA LEU A 465 5.08 12.45 5.84
C LEU A 465 4.77 13.93 6.08
N VAL A 466 3.48 14.25 6.04
CA VAL A 466 2.88 15.48 6.60
C VAL A 466 2.28 15.11 7.94
N CYS A 467 2.63 15.87 8.98
CA CYS A 467 2.18 15.65 10.33
C CYS A 467 1.42 16.89 10.81
N VAL A 468 0.18 16.68 11.22
CA VAL A 468 -0.73 17.77 11.60
C VAL A 468 -1.06 17.65 13.07
N LYS A 469 -0.68 18.64 13.86
CA LYS A 469 -1.01 18.69 15.29
C LYS A 469 -2.41 19.27 15.47
N SER A 470 -3.27 18.53 16.16
CA SER A 470 -4.59 19.04 16.55
C SER A 470 -4.44 20.20 17.54
N GLU A 471 -5.09 21.33 17.28
CA GLU A 471 -5.30 22.36 18.30
C GLU A 471 -6.41 21.87 19.25
N ALA A 472 -6.11 21.95 20.55
CA ALA A 472 -6.96 21.49 21.65
C ALA A 472 -8.13 22.45 21.90
#